data_AF-A0A917CUR6-F1
#
_entry.id   AF-A0A917CUR6-F1
#
_cell.length_a   1.000
_cell.length_b   1.000
_cell.length_c   1.000
_cell.angle_alpha   90.00
_cell.angle_beta   90.00
_cell.angle_gamma   90.00
#
_symmetry.space_group_name_H-M   'P 1'
#
loop_
_entity.id
_entity.type
_entity.pdbx_description
1 polymer ?
#
loop_
_entity_poly.entity_id
_entity_poly.type
_entity_poly.pdbx_seq_one_letter_code
_entity_poly.pdbx_strand_id
1 'polypeptide(L)'
;MTAVDFDAPPWWRRLPLDRVVRLDGPSFRDLAESVDPLPADAPAPLFFALTAGTASQMAAAVVDALEQAAVDLVPIWLPGYSDDDRSNLARDSARVRAHDVASTSNLFGPYLAHLVDARMDERAPRGDAFARETRATEAGRVIAAAHGRSTTVLIVDVPADADRDAVSAMAEWLCSNSIGVWLIGADEVDRFPRVRVDAPRAPADVVTIVDRFRPMSFPPVEGRPHAASAAEDTLCRLLSAREWAAGRGHNRTLKLTELSPPFTVDVLWADAKVVVEIDGPEHRARGKFSADRSRDNALQTHGYMVLRFTNDDVHADHERVLATIHQAVTQRSKGAHT
;
A
#
# COMPACT_ATOMS: atom_id res chain seq x y z
N MET A 1 -37.06 -12.86 -5.36
CA MET A 1 -35.86 -13.56 -5.87
C MET A 1 -35.32 -12.70 -7.01
N THR A 2 -34.60 -11.63 -6.67
CA THR A 2 -33.97 -10.73 -7.65
C THR A 2 -32.65 -11.33 -8.06
N ALA A 3 -32.47 -11.47 -9.38
CA ALA A 3 -31.29 -12.04 -10.00
C ALA A 3 -30.01 -11.34 -9.49
N VAL A 4 -29.03 -12.14 -9.10
CA VAL A 4 -27.66 -11.68 -8.89
C VAL A 4 -27.11 -11.40 -10.28
N ASP A 5 -26.96 -10.12 -10.60
CA ASP A 5 -26.40 -9.67 -11.86
C ASP A 5 -24.89 -9.86 -11.81
N PHE A 6 -24.40 -10.96 -12.40
CA PHE A 6 -22.98 -11.31 -12.42
C PHE A 6 -22.14 -10.40 -13.33
N ASP A 7 -22.78 -9.47 -14.06
CA ASP A 7 -22.15 -8.54 -15.01
C ASP A 7 -22.07 -7.09 -14.52
N ALA A 8 -22.50 -6.80 -13.28
CA ALA A 8 -22.35 -5.46 -12.73
C ALA A 8 -20.85 -5.13 -12.58
N PRO A 9 -20.37 -4.01 -13.13
CA PRO A 9 -18.98 -3.63 -12.96
C PRO A 9 -18.68 -3.52 -11.47
N PRO A 10 -17.51 -4.02 -11.03
CA PRO A 10 -17.17 -4.03 -9.62
C PRO A 10 -17.23 -2.60 -9.08
N TRP A 11 -17.66 -2.45 -7.82
CA TRP A 11 -18.18 -1.18 -7.31
C TRP A 11 -17.21 0.00 -7.45
N TRP A 12 -15.89 -0.25 -7.45
CA TRP A 12 -14.84 0.74 -7.72
C TRP A 12 -15.08 1.52 -9.02
N ARG A 13 -15.47 0.84 -10.10
CA ARG A 13 -15.70 1.46 -11.41
C ARG A 13 -16.90 2.40 -11.44
N ARG A 14 -17.84 2.20 -10.52
CA ARG A 14 -19.08 2.98 -10.45
C ARG A 14 -18.93 4.23 -9.59
N LEU A 15 -17.84 4.30 -8.80
CA LEU A 15 -17.57 5.45 -7.98
C LEU A 15 -16.89 6.55 -8.78
N PRO A 16 -17.27 7.81 -8.55
CA PRO A 16 -16.60 8.92 -9.21
C PRO A 16 -15.19 9.11 -8.62
N LEU A 17 -14.26 9.45 -9.50
CA LEU A 17 -12.84 9.68 -9.18
C LEU A 17 -12.48 11.18 -9.12
N ASP A 18 -13.46 12.05 -9.39
CA ASP A 18 -13.31 13.49 -9.64
C ASP A 18 -14.12 14.37 -8.66
N ARG A 19 -14.77 13.75 -7.67
CA ARG A 19 -15.63 14.44 -6.69
C ARG A 19 -15.57 13.76 -5.32
N VAL A 20 -16.05 14.48 -4.32
CA VAL A 20 -16.25 13.94 -2.97
C VAL A 20 -17.51 13.08 -2.95
N VAL A 21 -17.41 11.86 -2.43
CA VAL A 21 -18.56 10.99 -2.13
C VAL A 21 -18.44 10.42 -0.73
N ARG A 22 -19.60 10.12 -0.12
CA ARG A 22 -19.66 9.33 1.10
C ARG A 22 -19.96 7.89 0.78
N LEU A 23 -19.16 6.97 1.29
CA LEU A 23 -19.40 5.55 1.12
C LEU A 23 -20.20 5.03 2.30
N ASP A 24 -21.22 4.24 1.99
CA ASP A 24 -22.10 3.60 2.96
C ASP A 24 -22.08 2.08 2.75
N GLY A 25 -22.08 1.32 3.85
CA GLY A 25 -21.98 -0.15 3.86
C GLY A 25 -20.71 -0.68 4.51
N PRO A 26 -19.52 -0.52 3.89
CA PRO A 26 -18.28 -1.11 4.38
C PRO A 26 -17.60 -0.25 5.45
N SER A 27 -16.91 -0.92 6.37
CA SER A 27 -15.94 -0.27 7.26
C SER A 27 -14.65 0.08 6.53
N PHE A 28 -13.81 0.91 7.15
CA PHE A 28 -12.48 1.25 6.65
C PHE A 28 -11.61 0.00 6.41
N ARG A 29 -11.73 -1.02 7.29
CA ARG A 29 -11.04 -2.32 7.14
C ARG A 29 -11.61 -3.15 6.00
N ASP A 30 -12.93 -3.16 5.80
CA ASP A 30 -13.57 -3.90 4.69
C ASP A 30 -13.07 -3.38 3.35
N LEU A 31 -12.94 -2.05 3.21
CA LEU A 31 -12.37 -1.45 2.02
C LEU A 31 -10.90 -1.83 1.81
N ALA A 32 -10.10 -1.78 2.87
CA ALA A 32 -8.68 -2.13 2.82
C ALA A 32 -8.47 -3.59 2.39
N GLU A 33 -9.23 -4.53 2.95
CA GLU A 33 -9.19 -5.95 2.57
C GLU A 33 -9.64 -6.15 1.12
N SER A 34 -10.66 -5.40 0.68
CA SER A 34 -11.21 -5.57 -0.66
C SER A 34 -10.25 -5.13 -1.78
N VAL A 35 -9.20 -4.37 -1.46
CA VAL A 35 -8.13 -3.95 -2.40
C VAL A 35 -6.81 -4.70 -2.17
N ASP A 36 -6.85 -5.83 -1.46
CA ASP A 36 -5.70 -6.71 -1.27
C ASP A 36 -6.02 -8.13 -1.79
N PRO A 37 -5.61 -8.48 -3.02
CA PRO A 37 -4.76 -7.71 -3.94
C PRO A 37 -5.50 -6.57 -4.65
N LEU A 38 -4.77 -5.55 -5.10
CA LEU A 38 -5.34 -4.38 -5.78
C LEU A 38 -5.98 -4.78 -7.12
N PRO A 39 -7.30 -4.62 -7.31
CA PRO A 39 -7.95 -4.96 -8.57
C PRO A 39 -7.36 -4.18 -9.75
N ALA A 40 -7.26 -4.83 -10.91
CA ALA A 40 -6.62 -4.26 -12.11
C ALA A 40 -7.29 -2.95 -12.60
N ASP A 41 -8.57 -2.80 -12.30
CA ASP A 41 -9.45 -1.70 -12.71
C ASP A 41 -9.77 -0.72 -11.58
N ALA A 42 -9.28 -0.96 -10.37
CA ALA A 42 -9.40 -0.01 -9.27
C ALA A 42 -8.44 1.18 -9.47
N PRO A 43 -8.81 2.40 -9.03
CA PRO A 43 -7.86 3.51 -8.91
C PRO A 43 -6.75 3.15 -7.91
N ALA A 44 -5.69 3.96 -7.83
CA ALA A 44 -4.71 3.82 -6.74
C ALA A 44 -5.34 4.32 -5.43
N PRO A 45 -5.69 3.45 -4.46
CA PRO A 45 -6.34 3.88 -3.24
C PRO A 45 -5.30 4.26 -2.20
N LEU A 46 -5.50 5.41 -1.56
CA LEU A 46 -4.78 5.80 -0.35
C LEU A 46 -5.78 5.90 0.79
N PHE A 47 -5.53 5.14 1.84
CA PHE A 47 -6.31 5.14 3.06
C PHE A 47 -5.70 6.14 4.02
N PHE A 48 -6.52 7.01 4.61
CA PHE A 48 -6.08 7.99 5.59
C PHE A 48 -7.01 8.05 6.79
N ALA A 49 -6.47 7.82 7.98
CA ALA A 49 -7.19 7.98 9.23
C ALA A 49 -7.12 9.44 9.70
N LEU A 50 -8.24 10.15 9.63
CA LEU A 50 -8.30 11.58 9.93
C LEU A 50 -8.23 11.83 11.44
N THR A 51 -7.55 12.91 11.83
CA THR A 51 -7.59 13.47 13.18
C THR A 51 -8.41 14.76 13.20
N ALA A 52 -9.16 14.98 14.29
CA ALA A 52 -9.96 16.19 14.46
C ALA A 52 -9.07 17.45 14.48
N GLY A 53 -9.59 18.55 13.91
CA GLY A 53 -8.84 19.79 13.70
C GLY A 53 -9.56 20.72 12.72
N THR A 54 -8.93 21.84 12.40
CA THR A 54 -9.45 22.76 11.37
C THR A 54 -9.26 22.18 9.96
N ALA A 55 -10.06 22.63 8.99
CA ALA A 55 -9.94 22.20 7.59
C ALA A 55 -8.51 22.32 7.04
N SER A 56 -7.82 23.42 7.37
CA SER A 56 -6.45 23.67 6.90
C SER A 56 -5.43 22.73 7.54
N GLN A 57 -5.59 22.39 8.83
CA GLN A 57 -4.73 21.42 9.52
C GLN A 57 -4.96 20.00 8.98
N MET A 58 -6.22 19.62 8.76
CA MET A 58 -6.58 18.34 8.15
C MET A 58 -6.00 18.21 6.73
N ALA A 59 -6.19 19.23 5.89
CA ALA A 59 -5.64 19.24 4.54
C ALA A 59 -4.10 19.18 4.54
N ALA A 60 -3.43 19.91 5.43
CA ALA A 60 -1.97 19.84 5.57
C ALA A 60 -1.51 18.43 5.96
N ALA A 61 -2.16 17.79 6.94
CA ALA A 61 -1.81 16.44 7.37
C ALA A 61 -1.99 15.39 6.25
N VAL A 62 -3.07 15.52 5.46
CA VAL A 62 -3.27 14.67 4.27
C VAL A 62 -2.17 14.89 3.24
N VAL A 63 -1.82 16.14 2.94
CA VAL A 63 -0.79 16.46 1.94
C VAL A 63 0.60 15.98 2.37
N ASP A 64 0.96 16.19 3.63
CA ASP A 64 2.22 15.70 4.19
C ASP A 64 2.30 14.17 4.09
N ALA A 65 1.18 13.48 4.35
CA ALA A 65 1.13 12.03 4.25
C ALA A 65 1.19 11.54 2.78
N LEU A 66 0.48 12.19 1.84
CA LEU A 66 0.56 11.87 0.41
C LEU A 66 2.00 12.01 -0.08
N GLU A 67 2.69 13.07 0.34
CA GLU A 67 4.08 13.27 0.01
C GLU A 67 5.00 12.20 0.57
N GLN A 68 4.79 11.81 1.83
CA GLN A 68 5.56 10.72 2.41
C GLN A 68 5.33 9.41 1.65
N ALA A 69 4.10 9.09 1.26
CA ALA A 69 3.81 7.92 0.43
C ALA A 69 4.53 8.00 -0.94
N ALA A 70 4.56 9.18 -1.57
CA ALA A 70 5.27 9.38 -2.83
C ALA A 70 6.81 9.22 -2.69
N VAL A 71 7.37 9.64 -1.55
CA VAL A 71 8.78 9.40 -1.17
C VAL A 71 9.05 7.91 -0.97
N ASP A 72 8.18 7.22 -0.23
CA ASP A 72 8.32 5.79 0.04
C ASP A 72 8.26 4.96 -1.25
N LEU A 73 7.50 5.43 -2.26
CA LEU A 73 7.38 4.79 -3.56
C LEU A 73 8.56 5.09 -4.52
N VAL A 74 9.54 5.92 -4.16
CA VAL A 74 10.72 6.25 -5.00
C VAL A 74 11.38 5.00 -5.60
N PRO A 75 11.69 3.93 -4.84
CA PRO A 75 12.32 2.72 -5.40
C PRO A 75 11.48 2.01 -6.46
N ILE A 76 10.17 2.27 -6.49
CA ILE A 76 9.22 1.64 -7.42
C ILE A 76 9.14 2.42 -8.72
N TRP A 77 8.93 3.74 -8.65
CA TRP A 77 8.74 4.57 -9.84
C TRP A 77 10.04 5.09 -10.46
N LEU A 78 11.18 5.04 -9.74
CA LEU A 78 12.49 5.45 -10.24
C LEU A 78 13.37 4.25 -10.61
N PRO A 79 13.57 3.95 -11.91
CA PRO A 79 14.41 2.83 -12.34
C PRO A 79 15.86 2.96 -11.83
N GLY A 80 16.42 1.82 -11.40
CA GLY A 80 17.82 1.75 -10.93
C GLY A 80 18.10 2.52 -9.64
N TYR A 81 17.07 2.98 -8.92
CA TYR A 81 17.24 3.53 -7.58
C TYR A 81 17.63 2.41 -6.60
N SER A 82 18.53 2.73 -5.68
CA SER A 82 18.91 1.88 -4.55
C SER A 82 19.09 2.74 -3.32
N ASP A 83 18.61 2.26 -2.18
CA ASP A 83 18.82 2.90 -0.89
C ASP A 83 20.24 2.70 -0.34
N ASP A 84 21.03 1.77 -0.91
CA ASP A 84 22.36 1.43 -0.40
C ASP A 84 23.46 2.46 -0.77
N ASP A 85 23.27 3.29 -1.79
CA ASP A 85 24.25 4.29 -2.24
C ASP A 85 23.74 5.72 -2.01
N ARG A 86 24.29 6.39 -0.99
CA ARG A 86 23.94 7.77 -0.60
C ARG A 86 24.98 8.81 -1.06
N SER A 87 25.86 8.46 -1.99
CA SER A 87 26.89 9.38 -2.48
C SER A 87 26.29 10.57 -3.26
N ASN A 88 27.05 11.67 -3.37
CA ASN A 88 26.61 12.81 -4.19
C ASN A 88 26.41 12.42 -5.66
N LEU A 89 27.25 11.52 -6.18
CA LEU A 89 27.11 11.01 -7.55
C LEU A 89 25.81 10.22 -7.73
N ALA A 90 25.46 9.36 -6.76
CA ALA A 90 24.19 8.63 -6.78
C ALA A 90 23.00 9.58 -6.72
N ARG A 91 23.07 10.61 -5.87
CA ARG A 91 22.05 11.67 -5.79
C ARG A 91 21.87 12.40 -7.12
N ASP A 92 22.95 12.88 -7.73
CA ASP A 92 22.90 13.57 -9.03
C ASP A 92 22.35 12.66 -10.14
N SER A 93 22.80 11.40 -10.16
CA SER A 93 22.31 10.39 -11.10
C SER A 93 20.81 10.10 -10.93
N ALA A 94 20.34 9.99 -9.69
CA ALA A 94 18.92 9.78 -9.38
C ALA A 94 18.07 10.99 -9.78
N ARG A 95 18.57 12.23 -9.58
CA ARG A 95 17.91 13.45 -10.06
C ARG A 95 17.79 13.50 -11.58
N VAL A 96 18.84 13.12 -12.31
CA VAL A 96 18.78 13.04 -13.79
C VAL A 96 17.71 12.03 -14.22
N ARG A 97 17.72 10.82 -13.64
CA ARG A 97 16.69 9.82 -13.93
C ARG A 97 15.28 10.29 -13.59
N ALA A 98 15.10 11.06 -12.52
CA ALA A 98 13.81 11.65 -12.17
C ALA A 98 13.32 12.62 -13.27
N HIS A 99 14.22 13.42 -13.86
CA HIS A 99 13.89 14.27 -14.99
C HIS A 99 13.60 13.46 -16.26
N ASP A 100 14.32 12.36 -16.50
CA ASP A 100 14.07 11.46 -17.63
C ASP A 100 12.68 10.81 -17.52
N VAL A 101 12.28 10.37 -16.31
CA VAL A 101 10.92 9.87 -16.03
C VAL A 101 9.88 10.94 -16.31
N ALA A 102 10.10 12.17 -15.86
CA ALA A 102 9.19 13.29 -16.15
C ALA A 102 9.11 13.62 -17.65
N SER A 103 10.21 13.46 -18.41
CA SER A 103 10.22 13.76 -19.85
C SER A 103 9.37 12.80 -20.70
N THR A 104 9.06 11.63 -20.15
CA THR A 104 8.28 10.56 -20.81
C THR A 104 6.93 10.31 -20.15
N SER A 105 6.54 11.14 -19.18
CA SER A 105 5.29 11.02 -18.42
C SER A 105 4.63 12.38 -18.22
N ASN A 106 3.50 12.40 -17.51
CA ASN A 106 2.82 13.65 -17.11
C ASN A 106 3.25 14.13 -15.71
N LEU A 107 4.35 13.61 -15.18
CA LEU A 107 4.86 13.93 -13.84
C LEU A 107 5.76 15.16 -13.87
N PHE A 108 5.77 15.94 -12.79
CA PHE A 108 6.56 17.16 -12.71
C PHE A 108 8.01 16.88 -12.25
N GLY A 109 8.98 17.00 -13.17
CA GLY A 109 10.40 16.66 -12.93
C GLY A 109 11.06 17.30 -11.69
N PRO A 110 10.96 18.63 -11.48
CA PRO A 110 11.47 19.27 -10.27
C PRO A 110 10.89 18.69 -8.98
N TYR A 111 9.62 18.27 -9.01
CA TYR A 111 8.96 17.64 -7.88
C TYR A 111 9.46 16.22 -7.66
N LEU A 112 9.64 15.43 -8.72
CA LEU A 112 10.27 14.10 -8.61
C LEU A 112 11.67 14.17 -8.01
N ALA A 113 12.49 15.13 -8.46
CA ALA A 113 13.83 15.34 -7.90
C ALA A 113 13.77 15.70 -6.40
N HIS A 114 12.78 16.49 -5.99
CA HIS A 114 12.54 16.83 -4.59
C HIS A 114 12.20 15.60 -3.72
N LEU A 115 11.35 14.69 -4.22
CA LEU A 115 11.02 13.44 -3.53
C LEU A 115 12.25 12.53 -3.41
N VAL A 116 13.08 12.46 -4.47
CA VAL A 116 14.35 11.71 -4.46
C VAL A 116 15.29 12.24 -3.39
N ASP A 117 15.44 13.56 -3.29
CA ASP A 117 16.27 14.19 -2.26
C ASP A 117 15.77 13.84 -0.85
N ALA A 118 14.46 13.94 -0.62
CA ALA A 118 13.85 13.59 0.66
C ALA A 118 14.13 12.12 1.04
N ARG A 119 13.99 11.18 0.08
CA ARG A 119 14.32 9.76 0.30
C ARG A 119 15.80 9.56 0.62
N MET A 120 16.70 10.18 -0.15
CA MET A 120 18.15 10.03 0.03
C MET A 120 18.63 10.63 1.36
N ASP A 121 17.99 11.71 1.81
CA ASP A 121 18.32 12.38 3.06
C ASP A 121 17.63 11.73 4.28
N GLU A 122 16.74 10.76 4.06
CA GLU A 122 15.93 10.08 5.08
C GLU A 122 15.14 11.08 5.94
N ARG A 123 14.57 12.09 5.28
CA ARG A 123 13.83 13.18 5.90
C ARG A 123 12.52 13.43 5.18
N ALA A 124 11.55 13.96 5.92
CA ALA A 124 10.33 14.46 5.33
C ALA A 124 10.65 15.55 4.28
N PRO A 125 9.89 15.58 3.16
CA PRO A 125 9.97 16.65 2.17
C PRO A 125 9.83 18.04 2.80
N ARG A 126 10.52 19.03 2.22
CA ARG A 126 10.44 20.41 2.70
C ARG A 126 9.14 21.03 2.21
N GLY A 127 8.19 21.22 3.12
CA GLY A 127 6.85 21.68 2.78
C GLY A 127 6.73 23.10 2.21
N ASP A 128 7.80 23.88 2.24
CA ASP A 128 7.93 25.23 1.64
C ASP A 128 8.55 25.23 0.24
N ALA A 129 9.08 24.09 -0.23
CA ALA A 129 9.69 23.98 -1.56
C ALA A 129 8.66 24.11 -2.70
N PHE A 130 7.41 23.71 -2.44
CA PHE A 130 6.30 23.80 -3.36
C PHE A 130 5.03 24.25 -2.66
N ALA A 131 4.14 24.92 -3.39
CA ALA A 131 2.81 25.27 -2.89
C ALA A 131 2.03 23.99 -2.52
N ARG A 132 1.14 24.09 -1.53
CA ARG A 132 0.38 22.94 -1.00
C ARG A 132 -0.46 22.24 -2.09
N GLU A 133 -1.02 23.02 -3.01
CA GLU A 133 -1.78 22.57 -4.17
C GLU A 133 -0.93 21.70 -5.11
N THR A 134 0.30 22.14 -5.40
CA THR A 134 1.27 21.38 -6.20
C THR A 134 1.67 20.10 -5.50
N ARG A 135 1.97 20.16 -4.20
CA ARG A 135 2.33 18.99 -3.38
C ARG A 135 1.21 17.94 -3.42
N ALA A 136 -0.04 18.34 -3.19
CA ALA A 136 -1.19 17.45 -3.25
C ALA A 136 -1.34 16.80 -4.64
N THR A 137 -1.37 17.63 -5.69
CA THR A 137 -1.62 17.19 -7.06
C THR A 137 -0.53 16.24 -7.56
N GLU A 138 0.74 16.62 -7.37
CA GLU A 138 1.87 15.86 -7.91
C GLU A 138 2.14 14.59 -7.08
N ALA A 139 2.00 14.61 -5.75
CA ALA A 139 2.07 13.39 -4.95
C ALA A 139 1.00 12.37 -5.38
N GLY A 140 -0.25 12.82 -5.58
CA GLY A 140 -1.33 11.97 -6.08
C GLY A 140 -1.01 11.33 -7.43
N ARG A 141 -0.40 12.08 -8.36
CA ARG A 141 0.03 11.56 -9.68
C ARG A 141 1.16 10.54 -9.58
N VAL A 142 2.15 10.80 -8.72
CA VAL A 142 3.27 9.87 -8.48
C VAL A 142 2.76 8.55 -7.92
N ILE A 143 1.85 8.59 -6.95
CA ILE A 143 1.28 7.38 -6.34
C ILE A 143 0.47 6.59 -7.38
N ALA A 144 -0.36 7.27 -8.18
CA ALA A 144 -1.09 6.63 -9.27
C ALA A 144 -0.12 5.92 -10.25
N ALA A 145 0.93 6.63 -10.69
CA ALA A 145 1.92 6.09 -11.62
C ALA A 145 2.68 4.88 -11.02
N ALA A 146 3.05 4.92 -9.74
CA ALA A 146 3.74 3.82 -9.06
C ALA A 146 2.89 2.54 -9.00
N HIS A 147 1.56 2.66 -8.88
CA HIS A 147 0.63 1.54 -8.96
C HIS A 147 0.21 1.18 -10.41
N GLY A 148 0.76 1.85 -11.43
CA GLY A 148 0.34 1.67 -12.82
C GLY A 148 -1.12 2.05 -13.06
N ARG A 149 -1.60 3.08 -12.35
CA ARG A 149 -2.97 3.63 -12.45
C ARG A 149 -2.93 5.06 -12.99
N SER A 150 -4.06 5.51 -13.53
CA SER A 150 -4.20 6.88 -14.04
C SER A 150 -4.64 7.88 -12.98
N THR A 151 -5.23 7.40 -11.88
CA THR A 151 -5.87 8.27 -10.88
C THR A 151 -5.69 7.70 -9.48
N THR A 152 -5.51 8.62 -8.55
CA THR A 152 -5.45 8.37 -7.11
C THR A 152 -6.77 8.76 -6.48
N VAL A 153 -7.24 7.94 -5.55
CA VAL A 153 -8.38 8.23 -4.69
C VAL A 153 -7.95 8.16 -3.23
N LEU A 154 -8.31 9.19 -2.47
CA LEU A 154 -8.14 9.24 -1.03
C LEU A 154 -9.41 8.73 -0.34
N ILE A 155 -9.28 7.63 0.39
CA ILE A 155 -10.31 7.06 1.25
C ILE A 155 -10.03 7.54 2.68
N VAL A 156 -10.91 8.40 3.20
CA VAL A 156 -10.72 9.07 4.49
C VAL A 156 -11.65 8.45 5.53
N ASP A 157 -11.07 7.91 6.60
CA ASP A 157 -11.80 7.50 7.80
C ASP A 157 -12.05 8.74 8.67
N VAL A 158 -13.31 9.18 8.75
CA VAL A 158 -13.71 10.39 9.46
C VAL A 158 -14.13 10.02 10.89
N PRO A 159 -13.45 10.53 11.93
CA PRO A 159 -13.82 10.22 13.30
C PRO A 159 -15.15 10.89 13.67
N ALA A 160 -15.91 10.26 14.57
CA ALA A 160 -17.26 10.69 14.92
C ALA A 160 -17.33 12.09 15.56
N ASP A 161 -16.23 12.57 16.12
CA ASP A 161 -16.08 13.90 16.74
C ASP A 161 -15.51 14.96 15.80
N ALA A 162 -15.25 14.64 14.52
CA ALA A 162 -14.78 15.62 13.55
C ALA A 162 -15.84 16.68 13.25
N ASP A 163 -15.39 17.92 13.12
CA ASP A 163 -16.25 19.03 12.69
C ASP A 163 -16.69 18.86 11.23
N ARG A 164 -18.01 18.82 11.00
CA ARG A 164 -18.65 18.60 9.69
C ARG A 164 -18.16 19.60 8.63
N ASP A 165 -18.08 20.87 9.00
CA ASP A 165 -17.73 21.94 8.06
C ASP A 165 -16.25 21.90 7.72
N ALA A 166 -15.39 21.59 8.70
CA ALA A 166 -13.97 21.39 8.50
C ALA A 166 -13.67 20.20 7.56
N VAL A 167 -14.34 19.06 7.78
CA VAL A 167 -14.22 17.88 6.90
C VAL A 167 -14.68 18.21 5.49
N SER A 168 -15.80 18.93 5.35
CA SER A 168 -16.34 19.33 4.05
C SER A 168 -15.37 20.24 3.29
N ALA A 169 -14.85 21.28 3.94
CA ALA A 169 -13.92 22.21 3.33
C ALA A 169 -12.60 21.54 2.94
N MET A 170 -12.08 20.64 3.78
CA MET A 170 -10.88 19.84 3.46
C MET A 170 -11.11 18.94 2.24
N ALA A 171 -12.23 18.20 2.20
CA ALA A 171 -12.53 17.27 1.11
C ALA A 171 -12.74 18.02 -0.22
N GLU A 172 -13.46 19.14 -0.22
CA GLU A 172 -13.62 20.00 -1.41
C GLU A 172 -12.29 20.56 -1.90
N TRP A 173 -11.43 21.01 -0.98
CA TRP A 173 -10.11 21.55 -1.34
C TRP A 173 -9.23 20.47 -1.98
N LEU A 174 -9.15 19.27 -1.40
CA LEU A 174 -8.39 18.16 -1.98
C LEU A 174 -8.94 17.77 -3.37
N CYS A 175 -10.25 17.70 -3.50
CA CYS A 175 -10.90 17.37 -4.76
C CYS A 175 -10.64 18.40 -5.86
N SER A 176 -10.61 19.68 -5.50
CA SER A 176 -10.26 20.78 -6.42
C SER A 176 -8.81 20.68 -6.91
N ASN A 177 -7.96 19.91 -6.21
CA ASN A 177 -6.57 19.63 -6.54
C ASN A 177 -6.38 18.22 -7.15
N SER A 178 -7.36 17.75 -7.92
CA SER A 178 -7.29 16.51 -8.74
C SER A 178 -7.17 15.19 -7.95
N ILE A 179 -7.63 15.15 -6.70
CA ILE A 179 -7.68 13.93 -5.87
C ILE A 179 -9.14 13.53 -5.65
N GLY A 180 -9.57 12.36 -6.11
CA GLY A 180 -10.89 11.84 -5.75
C GLY A 180 -10.97 11.57 -4.25
N VAL A 181 -12.06 11.95 -3.57
CA VAL A 181 -12.18 11.79 -2.11
C VAL A 181 -13.40 10.95 -1.76
N TRP A 182 -13.18 9.84 -1.07
CA TRP A 182 -14.21 8.95 -0.56
C TRP A 182 -14.21 8.99 0.96
N LEU A 183 -15.30 9.45 1.57
CA LEU A 183 -15.43 9.59 3.02
C LEU A 183 -16.12 8.37 3.62
N ILE A 184 -15.58 7.85 4.72
CA ILE A 184 -16.17 6.80 5.58
C ILE A 184 -16.43 7.37 6.98
N GLY A 185 -17.50 6.93 7.64
CA GLY A 185 -17.88 7.42 8.98
C GLY A 185 -18.44 8.85 8.98
N ALA A 186 -18.60 9.46 7.79
CA ALA A 186 -19.05 10.83 7.60
C ALA A 186 -20.58 10.95 7.50
N ASP A 187 -21.32 10.25 8.36
CA ASP A 187 -22.78 10.28 8.36
C ASP A 187 -23.32 11.70 8.54
N GLU A 188 -22.67 12.41 9.46
CA GLU A 188 -22.86 13.82 9.76
C GLU A 188 -22.24 14.75 8.70
N VAL A 189 -22.00 14.35 7.45
CA VAL A 189 -21.51 15.28 6.39
C VAL A 189 -22.48 15.25 5.21
N ASP A 190 -23.66 15.85 5.35
CA ASP A 190 -24.75 15.71 4.37
C ASP A 190 -24.54 16.41 3.01
N ARG A 191 -23.54 17.28 2.91
CA ARG A 191 -23.22 18.07 1.71
C ARG A 191 -22.86 17.24 0.48
N PHE A 192 -22.35 16.02 0.65
CA PHE A 192 -21.88 15.18 -0.46
C PHE A 192 -22.82 13.99 -0.72
N PRO A 193 -22.94 13.55 -1.99
CA PRO A 193 -23.76 12.39 -2.33
C PRO A 193 -23.28 11.14 -1.61
N ARG A 194 -24.24 10.34 -1.15
CA ARG A 194 -23.99 9.04 -0.50
C ARG A 194 -24.12 7.94 -1.56
N VAL A 195 -23.13 7.06 -1.63
CA VAL A 195 -23.12 5.90 -2.51
C VAL A 195 -22.98 4.64 -1.67
N ARG A 196 -23.95 3.75 -1.80
CA ARG A 196 -23.88 2.43 -1.17
C ARG A 196 -22.97 1.53 -2.00
N VAL A 197 -21.99 0.94 -1.34
CA VAL A 197 -21.08 -0.03 -1.95
C VAL A 197 -21.14 -1.33 -1.18
N ASP A 198 -20.86 -2.43 -1.88
CA ASP A 198 -20.84 -3.76 -1.30
C ASP A 198 -19.41 -4.29 -1.40
N ALA A 199 -18.71 -4.25 -0.27
CA ALA A 199 -17.38 -4.82 -0.14
C ALA A 199 -17.43 -5.99 0.85
N PRO A 200 -16.71 -7.09 0.61
CA PRO A 200 -16.62 -8.19 1.55
C PRO A 200 -16.18 -7.70 2.93
N ARG A 201 -16.80 -8.24 3.97
CA ARG A 201 -16.39 -7.91 5.34
C ARG A 201 -15.00 -8.47 5.62
N ALA A 202 -14.09 -7.60 6.05
CA ALA A 202 -12.79 -7.97 6.55
C ALA A 202 -12.97 -8.82 7.82
N PRO A 203 -12.47 -10.07 7.85
CA PRO A 203 -12.49 -10.87 9.05
C PRO A 203 -11.85 -10.11 10.23
N ALA A 204 -12.39 -10.27 11.42
CA ALA A 204 -11.96 -9.52 12.62
C ALA A 204 -10.50 -9.82 13.02
N ASP A 205 -9.97 -10.92 12.52
CA ASP A 205 -8.69 -11.51 12.83
C ASP A 205 -7.71 -11.51 11.66
N VAL A 206 -8.09 -10.94 10.52
CA VAL A 206 -7.15 -10.57 9.46
C VAL A 206 -6.53 -9.23 9.80
N VAL A 207 -5.23 -9.07 9.66
CA VAL A 207 -4.60 -7.74 9.71
C VAL A 207 -4.67 -7.14 8.32
N THR A 208 -5.29 -5.97 8.19
CA THR A 208 -5.40 -5.25 6.91
C THR A 208 -4.30 -4.18 6.78
N ILE A 209 -4.06 -3.65 5.58
CA ILE A 209 -3.06 -2.59 5.37
C ILE A 209 -3.30 -1.35 6.25
N VAL A 210 -4.56 -1.04 6.60
CA VAL A 210 -4.90 0.08 7.50
C VAL A 210 -4.62 -0.21 8.97
N ASP A 211 -4.44 -1.47 9.33
CA ASP A 211 -3.96 -1.87 10.65
C ASP A 211 -2.43 -1.85 10.72
N ARG A 212 -1.75 -2.19 9.61
CA ARG A 212 -0.28 -2.21 9.49
C ARG A 212 0.33 -0.80 9.40
N PHE A 213 -0.27 0.08 8.61
CA PHE A 213 0.30 1.38 8.27
C PHE A 213 -0.68 2.51 8.61
N ARG A 214 -0.26 3.42 9.49
CA ARG A 214 -1.03 4.61 9.90
C ARG A 214 -0.13 5.83 10.01
N PRO A 215 -0.67 7.06 9.85
CA PRO A 215 -2.08 7.37 9.54
C PRO A 215 -2.44 7.12 8.07
N MET A 216 -1.46 6.89 7.19
CA MET A 216 -1.66 6.61 5.78
C MET A 216 -1.27 5.18 5.41
N SER A 217 -2.05 4.57 4.53
CA SER A 217 -1.83 3.22 4.00
C SER A 217 -2.16 3.20 2.51
N PHE A 218 -1.47 2.34 1.76
CA PHE A 218 -1.75 2.10 0.35
C PHE A 218 -1.40 0.63 0.04
N PRO A 219 -2.02 -0.02 -0.96
CA PRO A 219 -1.74 -1.41 -1.27
C PRO A 219 -0.28 -1.63 -1.71
N PRO A 220 0.28 -2.84 -1.56
CA PRO A 220 1.59 -3.14 -2.12
C PRO A 220 1.59 -3.12 -3.65
N VAL A 221 2.77 -2.91 -4.23
CA VAL A 221 3.00 -3.11 -5.68
C VAL A 221 3.59 -4.48 -5.89
N GLU A 222 2.90 -5.31 -6.68
CA GLU A 222 3.34 -6.67 -6.95
C GLU A 222 4.76 -6.73 -7.52
N GLY A 223 5.58 -7.64 -6.98
CA GLY A 223 6.98 -7.82 -7.35
C GLY A 223 7.96 -6.92 -6.59
N ARG A 224 7.50 -6.04 -5.71
CA ARG A 224 8.33 -5.16 -4.86
C ARG A 224 8.00 -5.40 -3.38
N PRO A 225 8.93 -5.17 -2.44
CA PRO A 225 8.57 -5.06 -1.02
C PRO A 225 7.60 -3.89 -0.83
N HIS A 226 6.76 -3.94 0.20
CA HIS A 226 5.81 -2.88 0.50
C HIS A 226 6.58 -1.59 0.84
N ALA A 227 6.32 -0.50 0.11
CA ALA A 227 7.13 0.73 0.20
C ALA A 227 7.14 1.36 1.60
N ALA A 228 6.05 1.25 2.37
CA ALA A 228 5.97 1.71 3.76
C ALA A 228 6.59 0.72 4.79
N SER A 229 7.06 -0.46 4.37
CA SER A 229 7.55 -1.53 5.26
C SER A 229 9.07 -1.60 5.26
N ALA A 230 9.71 -0.98 6.26
CA ALA A 230 11.16 -1.01 6.43
C ALA A 230 11.71 -2.43 6.65
N ALA A 231 10.91 -3.32 7.25
CA ALA A 231 11.27 -4.72 7.46
C ALA A 231 11.27 -5.50 6.14
N GLU A 232 10.24 -5.36 5.30
CA GLU A 232 10.22 -5.99 3.97
C GLU A 232 11.34 -5.46 3.08
N ASP A 233 11.61 -4.15 3.08
CA ASP A 233 12.73 -3.57 2.33
C ASP A 233 14.08 -4.15 2.79
N THR A 234 14.30 -4.20 4.10
CA THR A 234 15.52 -4.77 4.70
C THR A 234 15.70 -6.23 4.31
N LEU A 235 14.65 -7.04 4.45
CA LEU A 235 14.68 -8.45 4.05
C LEU A 235 14.93 -8.59 2.54
N CYS A 236 14.30 -7.76 1.72
CA CYS A 236 14.50 -7.74 0.27
C CYS A 236 15.97 -7.51 -0.09
N ARG A 237 16.61 -6.48 0.49
CA ARG A 237 18.03 -6.17 0.27
C ARG A 237 18.95 -7.31 0.72
N LEU A 238 18.71 -7.85 1.91
CA LEU A 238 19.47 -8.99 2.42
C LEU A 238 19.35 -10.22 1.50
N LEU A 239 18.14 -10.56 1.05
CA LEU A 239 17.93 -11.67 0.13
C LEU A 239 18.56 -11.40 -1.24
N SER A 240 18.54 -10.17 -1.75
CA SER A 240 19.14 -9.80 -3.04
C SER A 240 20.66 -10.03 -3.09
N ALA A 241 21.34 -9.96 -1.95
CA ALA A 241 22.78 -10.21 -1.85
C ALA A 241 23.16 -11.71 -1.91
N ARG A 242 22.19 -12.62 -2.06
CA ARG A 242 22.38 -14.06 -1.87
C ARG A 242 21.84 -14.85 -3.07
N GLU A 243 22.70 -15.62 -3.74
CA GLU A 243 22.34 -16.38 -4.94
C GLU A 243 21.23 -17.41 -4.69
N TRP A 244 21.24 -18.09 -3.54
CA TRP A 244 20.23 -19.10 -3.20
C TRP A 244 18.80 -18.51 -3.09
N ALA A 245 18.69 -17.19 -2.88
CA ALA A 245 17.42 -16.49 -2.75
C ALA A 245 16.87 -15.99 -4.11
N ALA A 246 17.48 -16.39 -5.22
CA ALA A 246 16.95 -16.15 -6.57
C ALA A 246 15.58 -16.83 -6.77
N GLY A 247 14.83 -16.38 -7.78
CA GLY A 247 13.51 -16.94 -8.12
C GLY A 247 12.37 -16.57 -7.16
N ARG A 248 12.63 -15.72 -6.16
CA ARG A 248 11.59 -15.18 -5.28
C ARG A 248 10.80 -14.06 -5.94
N GLY A 249 9.52 -13.94 -5.60
CA GLY A 249 8.71 -12.76 -5.85
C GLY A 249 8.32 -12.08 -4.53
N HIS A 250 8.12 -10.77 -4.55
CA HIS A 250 7.61 -9.99 -3.41
C HIS A 250 6.16 -9.56 -3.65
N ASN A 251 5.38 -9.41 -2.58
CA ASN A 251 3.97 -9.00 -2.59
C ASN A 251 3.20 -9.67 -3.74
N ARG A 252 3.29 -11.00 -3.83
CA ARG A 252 2.74 -11.78 -4.94
C ARG A 252 1.29 -12.14 -4.65
N THR A 253 0.45 -12.01 -5.67
CA THR A 253 -0.92 -12.52 -5.57
C THR A 253 -0.94 -14.04 -5.74
N LEU A 254 -1.55 -14.74 -4.78
CA LEU A 254 -1.84 -16.16 -4.84
C LEU A 254 -3.35 -16.40 -4.92
N LYS A 255 -3.74 -17.31 -5.82
CA LYS A 255 -5.08 -17.89 -5.89
C LYS A 255 -4.93 -19.40 -5.80
N LEU A 256 -5.33 -19.99 -4.68
CA LEU A 256 -5.07 -21.41 -4.39
C LEU A 256 -5.98 -22.35 -5.20
N THR A 257 -7.24 -21.95 -5.40
CA THR A 257 -8.24 -22.68 -6.18
C THR A 257 -9.10 -21.70 -6.97
N GLU A 258 -9.85 -22.17 -7.97
CA GLU A 258 -10.77 -21.31 -8.71
C GLU A 258 -11.87 -20.68 -7.86
N LEU A 259 -12.22 -21.33 -6.74
CA LEU A 259 -13.28 -20.92 -5.83
C LEU A 259 -12.78 -20.06 -4.66
N SER A 260 -11.47 -20.02 -4.40
CA SER A 260 -10.90 -19.20 -3.33
C SER A 260 -10.66 -17.77 -3.80
N PRO A 261 -10.93 -16.75 -2.96
CA PRO A 261 -10.49 -15.40 -3.25
C PRO A 261 -8.95 -15.35 -3.33
N PRO A 262 -8.40 -14.51 -4.23
CA PRO A 262 -6.96 -14.26 -4.24
C PRO A 262 -6.53 -13.47 -3.00
N PHE A 263 -5.27 -13.60 -2.59
CA PHE A 263 -4.65 -12.83 -1.51
C PHE A 263 -3.17 -12.58 -1.81
N THR A 264 -2.59 -11.57 -1.18
CA THR A 264 -1.16 -11.24 -1.32
C THR A 264 -0.32 -11.93 -0.25
N VAL A 265 0.90 -12.33 -0.60
CA VAL A 265 1.93 -12.80 0.34
C VAL A 265 3.20 -11.96 0.21
N ASP A 266 3.88 -11.66 1.31
CA ASP A 266 5.01 -10.71 1.32
C ASP A 266 6.20 -11.23 0.49
N VAL A 267 6.63 -12.49 0.65
CA VAL A 267 7.68 -13.12 -0.18
C VAL A 267 7.31 -14.56 -0.55
N LEU A 268 7.54 -14.93 -1.81
CA LEU A 268 7.17 -16.22 -2.37
C LEU A 268 8.30 -16.83 -3.20
N TRP A 269 8.70 -18.07 -2.88
CA TRP A 269 9.37 -18.98 -3.79
C TRP A 269 8.33 -19.97 -4.34
N ALA A 270 7.84 -19.74 -5.55
CA ALA A 270 6.75 -20.52 -6.13
C ALA A 270 7.14 -22.00 -6.34
N ASP A 271 8.30 -22.26 -6.93
CA ASP A 271 8.79 -23.62 -7.21
C ASP A 271 9.05 -24.43 -5.94
N ALA A 272 9.59 -23.78 -4.91
CA ALA A 272 9.84 -24.40 -3.60
C ALA A 272 8.57 -24.45 -2.72
N LYS A 273 7.47 -23.80 -3.14
CA LYS A 273 6.27 -23.57 -2.32
C LYS A 273 6.61 -23.07 -0.91
N VAL A 274 7.45 -22.05 -0.82
CA VAL A 274 7.79 -21.37 0.45
C VAL A 274 7.21 -19.96 0.41
N VAL A 275 6.43 -19.62 1.43
CA VAL A 275 5.89 -18.28 1.70
C VAL A 275 6.58 -17.74 2.95
N VAL A 276 6.95 -16.48 2.92
CA VAL A 276 7.41 -15.72 4.09
C VAL A 276 6.51 -14.52 4.28
N GLU A 277 5.95 -14.35 5.48
CA GLU A 277 5.16 -13.18 5.87
C GLU A 277 5.88 -12.40 6.98
N ILE A 278 5.79 -11.08 6.90
CA ILE A 278 6.40 -10.13 7.84
C ILE A 278 5.31 -9.45 8.65
N ASP A 279 5.15 -9.94 9.88
CA ASP A 279 4.10 -9.53 10.80
C ASP A 279 4.55 -8.29 11.61
N GLY A 280 3.77 -7.21 11.55
CA GLY A 280 4.00 -6.02 12.36
C GLY A 280 3.52 -6.16 13.82
N PRO A 281 3.80 -5.17 14.69
CA PRO A 281 3.40 -5.17 16.11
C PRO A 281 1.90 -5.40 16.35
N GLU A 282 1.06 -4.99 15.41
CA GLU A 282 -0.40 -5.15 15.38
C GLU A 282 -0.87 -6.62 15.42
N HIS A 283 0.02 -7.58 15.12
CA HIS A 283 -0.23 -9.02 15.24
C HIS A 283 -0.15 -9.51 16.71
N ARG A 284 0.43 -8.75 17.65
CA ARG A 284 0.62 -9.17 19.06
C ARG A 284 -0.66 -9.15 19.91
N ALA A 285 -1.78 -8.66 19.39
CA ALA A 285 -3.05 -8.63 20.12
C ALA A 285 -3.72 -10.03 20.16
N ARG A 286 -3.89 -10.59 21.37
CA ARG A 286 -4.34 -11.97 21.70
C ARG A 286 -5.68 -12.46 21.10
N GLY A 287 -6.38 -11.70 20.27
CA GLY A 287 -7.69 -12.05 19.70
C GLY A 287 -7.72 -12.42 18.21
N LYS A 288 -6.59 -12.34 17.49
CA LYS A 288 -6.56 -12.36 16.01
C LYS A 288 -6.14 -13.72 15.40
N PHE A 289 -6.81 -14.82 15.78
CA PHE A 289 -6.28 -16.18 15.59
C PHE A 289 -6.99 -17.11 14.57
N SER A 290 -8.12 -16.79 13.94
CA SER A 290 -8.93 -17.81 13.22
C SER A 290 -8.81 -17.77 11.69
N ALA A 291 -8.74 -16.61 11.05
CA ALA A 291 -8.70 -16.42 9.60
C ALA A 291 -7.26 -16.39 9.07
N ASP A 292 -6.32 -15.87 9.85
CA ASP A 292 -4.89 -16.03 9.57
C ASP A 292 -4.52 -17.53 9.57
N ARG A 293 -5.08 -18.30 10.51
CA ARG A 293 -5.04 -19.76 10.46
C ARG A 293 -5.77 -20.36 9.26
N SER A 294 -6.88 -19.78 8.81
CA SER A 294 -7.58 -20.31 7.63
C SER A 294 -6.73 -20.15 6.36
N ARG A 295 -6.04 -19.01 6.20
CA ARG A 295 -5.09 -18.76 5.11
C ARG A 295 -3.87 -19.66 5.24
N ASP A 296 -3.28 -19.78 6.42
CA ASP A 296 -2.15 -20.68 6.68
C ASP A 296 -2.53 -22.15 6.43
N ASN A 297 -3.69 -22.59 6.90
CA ASN A 297 -4.19 -23.95 6.66
C ASN A 297 -4.45 -24.17 5.16
N ALA A 298 -5.00 -23.19 4.46
CA ALA A 298 -5.20 -23.26 3.01
C ALA A 298 -3.85 -23.39 2.28
N LEU A 299 -2.87 -22.56 2.62
CA LEU A 299 -1.51 -22.64 2.09
C LEU A 299 -0.89 -24.03 2.37
N GLN A 300 -0.93 -24.50 3.62
CA GLN A 300 -0.38 -25.79 4.01
C GLN A 300 -1.04 -26.97 3.30
N THR A 301 -2.37 -26.97 3.16
CA THR A 301 -3.11 -28.03 2.44
C THR A 301 -2.81 -28.04 0.94
N HIS A 302 -2.39 -26.91 0.37
CA HIS A 302 -1.90 -26.81 -1.01
C HIS A 302 -0.38 -27.05 -1.13
N GLY A 303 0.23 -27.49 -0.03
CA GLY A 303 1.62 -27.89 0.04
C GLY A 303 2.59 -26.73 0.11
N TYR A 304 2.18 -25.57 0.62
CA TYR A 304 3.09 -24.46 0.96
C TYR A 304 3.64 -24.60 2.38
N MET A 305 4.90 -24.17 2.56
CA MET A 305 5.50 -23.97 3.87
C MET A 305 5.46 -22.46 4.15
N VAL A 306 4.79 -22.07 5.22
CA VAL A 306 4.65 -20.67 5.63
C VAL A 306 5.62 -20.40 6.77
N LEU A 307 6.48 -19.40 6.60
CA LEU A 307 7.37 -18.88 7.63
C LEU A 307 6.90 -17.47 7.99
N ARG A 308 6.84 -17.17 9.28
CA ARG A 308 6.44 -15.85 9.77
C ARG A 308 7.54 -15.27 10.63
N PHE A 309 7.87 -14.01 10.39
CA PHE A 309 8.84 -13.27 11.16
C PHE A 309 8.24 -11.93 11.56
N THR A 310 8.59 -11.45 12.74
CA THR A 310 8.22 -10.10 13.14
C THR A 310 9.16 -9.07 12.53
N ASN A 311 8.74 -7.80 12.46
CA ASN A 311 9.66 -6.71 12.09
C ASN A 311 10.94 -6.73 12.93
N ASP A 312 10.83 -7.00 14.23
CA ASP A 312 11.97 -7.07 15.16
C ASP A 312 12.92 -8.23 14.81
N ASP A 313 12.40 -9.39 14.37
CA ASP A 313 13.24 -10.51 13.93
C ASP A 313 14.09 -10.11 12.72
N VAL A 314 13.51 -9.41 11.75
CA VAL A 314 14.21 -8.95 10.55
C VAL A 314 15.26 -7.91 10.89
N HIS A 315 14.99 -7.00 11.82
CA HIS A 315 15.93 -5.93 12.15
C HIS A 315 17.04 -6.40 13.11
N ALA A 316 16.70 -7.18 14.14
CA ALA A 316 17.61 -7.53 15.23
C ALA A 316 18.34 -8.88 15.05
N ASP A 317 17.74 -9.84 14.33
CA ASP A 317 18.26 -11.21 14.19
C ASP A 317 18.13 -11.73 12.75
N HIS A 318 18.49 -10.89 11.78
CA HIS A 318 18.37 -11.21 10.36
C HIS A 318 19.13 -12.47 9.94
N GLU A 319 20.29 -12.76 10.54
CA GLU A 319 21.05 -13.97 10.21
C GLU A 319 20.26 -15.24 10.54
N ARG A 320 19.55 -15.30 11.67
CA ARG A 320 18.66 -16.42 11.99
C ARG A 320 17.49 -16.52 11.01
N VAL A 321 16.88 -15.38 10.67
CA VAL A 321 15.78 -15.31 9.68
C VAL A 321 16.25 -15.89 8.35
N LEU A 322 17.38 -15.41 7.83
CA LEU A 322 17.96 -15.84 6.56
C LEU A 322 18.37 -17.31 6.56
N ALA A 323 18.98 -17.80 7.65
CA ALA A 323 19.33 -19.20 7.79
C ALA A 323 18.08 -20.11 7.75
N THR A 324 17.01 -19.69 8.43
CA THR A 324 15.73 -20.42 8.46
C THR A 324 15.09 -20.47 7.06
N ILE A 325 15.02 -19.33 6.37
CA ILE A 325 14.49 -19.24 5.01
C ILE A 325 15.33 -20.11 4.06
N HIS A 326 16.67 -20.00 4.11
CA HIS A 326 17.56 -20.76 3.25
C HIS A 326 17.39 -22.28 3.43
N GLN A 327 17.29 -22.74 4.68
CA GLN A 327 17.05 -24.15 4.98
C GLN A 327 15.72 -24.63 4.39
N ALA A 328 14.64 -23.87 4.60
CA ALA A 328 13.31 -24.20 4.09
C ALA A 328 13.29 -24.29 2.55
N VAL A 329 13.81 -23.26 1.86
CA VAL A 329 13.88 -23.22 0.40
C VAL A 329 14.71 -24.39 -0.13
N THR A 330 15.90 -24.64 0.44
CA THR A 330 16.80 -25.72 0.00
C THR A 330 16.17 -27.10 0.18
N GLN A 331 15.52 -27.36 1.33
CA GLN A 331 14.87 -28.64 1.60
C GLN A 331 13.75 -28.92 0.60
N ARG A 332 12.97 -27.89 0.25
CA ARG A 332 11.82 -28.00 -0.62
C ARG A 332 12.19 -28.10 -2.10
N SER A 333 13.19 -27.34 -2.54
CA SER A 333 13.71 -27.43 -3.90
C SER A 333 14.29 -28.82 -4.20
N LYS A 334 14.91 -29.48 -3.21
CA LYS A 334 15.40 -30.87 -3.36
C LYS A 334 14.25 -31.88 -3.47
N GLY A 335 13.18 -31.71 -2.68
CA GLY A 335 12.03 -32.60 -2.71
C GLY A 335 11.19 -32.53 -3.99
N ALA A 336 11.20 -31.38 -4.69
CA ALA A 336 10.47 -31.19 -5.95
C ALA A 336 11.11 -31.87 -7.17
N HIS A 337 12.39 -32.28 -7.09
CA HIS A 337 13.15 -32.92 -8.16
C HIS A 337 13.23 -34.46 -8.04
N THR A 338 12.40 -35.06 -7.19
CA THR A 338 12.28 -36.51 -6.95
C THR A 338 10.88 -36.98 -7.26
#